data_AF-A0A933Q121-F1
#
_entry.id   AF-A0A933Q121-F1
#
_cell.length_a   1.000
_cell.length_b   1.000
_cell.length_c   1.000
_cell.angle_alpha   90.00
_cell.angle_beta   90.00
_cell.angle_gamma   90.00
#
_symmetry.space_group_name_H-M   'P 1'
#
loop_
_entity.id
_entity.type
_entity.pdbx_description
1 polymer ?
#
loop_
_entity_poly.entity_id
_entity_poly.type
_entity_poly.pdbx_seq_one_letter_code
_entity_poly.pdbx_strand_id
1 'polypeptide(L)'
;MIEKKNLAMKMSDTEQVHFKKPFTALLTVQGEDHFVVSSHELGISAQAETLTKASQFFKAKFVELAVDLHSKSKYAPLSGKERERHEKILETCDIHG
;
A
#
# COMPACT_ATOMS: atom_id res chain seq x y z
N MET A 1 10.52 21.20 -9.19
CA MET A 1 11.45 20.04 -9.29
C MET A 1 10.69 18.82 -8.80
N ILE A 2 10.86 17.66 -9.44
CA ILE A 2 10.25 16.40 -8.96
C ILE A 2 11.33 15.63 -8.19
N GLU A 3 11.15 15.48 -6.89
CA GLU A 3 12.07 14.72 -6.04
C GLU A 3 11.47 13.34 -5.74
N LYS A 4 12.23 12.26 -5.97
CA LYS A 4 11.82 10.88 -5.66
C LYS A 4 12.67 10.34 -4.52
N LYS A 5 12.02 9.84 -3.47
CA LYS A 5 12.66 9.28 -2.27
C LYS A 5 11.95 8.00 -1.84
N ASN A 6 12.71 7.04 -1.32
CA ASN A 6 12.10 5.91 -0.62
C ASN A 6 11.60 6.40 0.74
N LEU A 7 10.34 6.09 1.03
CA LEU A 7 9.66 6.43 2.27
C LEU A 7 9.36 5.15 3.03
N ALA A 8 10.13 4.90 4.08
CA ALA A 8 9.80 3.87 5.04
C ALA A 8 8.58 4.32 5.85
N MET A 9 7.45 3.66 5.63
CA MET A 9 6.19 3.95 6.29
C MET A 9 5.99 3.02 7.47
N LYS A 10 5.77 3.60 8.65
CA LYS A 10 5.19 2.87 9.78
C LYS A 10 3.72 2.64 9.47
N MET A 11 3.39 1.44 8.98
CA MET A 11 2.01 0.99 8.88
C MET A 11 1.54 0.61 10.28
N SER A 12 0.30 0.96 10.61
CA SER A 12 -0.30 0.60 11.89
C SER A 12 -1.30 -0.51 11.61
N ASP A 13 -1.36 -1.46 12.52
CA ASP A 13 -2.32 -2.55 12.42
C ASP A 13 -3.74 -2.01 12.35
N THR A 14 -4.58 -2.77 11.65
CA THR A 14 -6.02 -2.61 11.64
C THR A 14 -6.64 -3.90 12.18
N GLU A 15 -7.95 -3.90 12.39
CA GLU A 15 -8.68 -5.12 12.79
C GLU A 15 -8.50 -6.27 11.79
N GLN A 16 -8.23 -5.96 10.52
CA GLN A 16 -8.15 -6.93 9.42
C GLN A 16 -6.72 -7.16 8.93
N VAL A 17 -5.74 -6.34 9.32
CA VAL A 17 -4.38 -6.40 8.78
C VAL A 17 -3.36 -6.17 9.89
N HIS A 18 -2.48 -7.15 10.11
CA HIS A 18 -1.37 -7.07 11.04
C HIS A 18 -0.04 -6.97 10.29
N PHE A 19 0.72 -5.89 10.45
CA PHE A 19 1.94 -5.65 9.68
C PHE A 19 3.16 -6.30 10.32
N LYS A 20 3.80 -7.22 9.59
CA LYS A 20 5.01 -7.93 10.04
C LYS A 20 6.26 -7.06 9.99
N LYS A 21 6.30 -6.12 9.04
CA LYS A 21 7.47 -5.29 8.75
C LYS A 21 7.05 -3.90 8.28
N PRO A 22 7.89 -2.86 8.47
CA PRO A 22 7.67 -1.56 7.86
C PRO A 22 7.53 -1.69 6.34
N PHE A 23 6.57 -0.97 5.76
CA PHE A 23 6.37 -0.96 4.31
C PHE A 23 7.15 0.19 3.69
N THR A 24 7.94 -0.09 2.65
CA THR A 24 8.68 0.95 1.93
C THR A 24 7.90 1.35 0.69
N ALA A 25 7.40 2.58 0.67
CA ALA A 25 6.75 3.17 -0.50
C ALA A 25 7.70 4.14 -1.21
N LEU A 26 7.37 4.49 -2.45
CA LEU A 26 8.03 5.57 -3.18
C LEU A 26 7.29 6.89 -2.94
N LEU A 27 7.97 7.85 -2.32
CA LEU A 27 7.52 9.23 -2.23
C LEU A 27 8.00 10.02 -3.44
N THR A 28 7.10 10.74 -4.09
CA THR A 28 7.38 11.72 -5.14
C THR A 28 6.83 13.07 -4.71
N VAL A 29 7.71 14.06 -4.56
CA VAL A 29 7.36 15.46 -4.24
C VAL A 29 7.31 16.22 -5.55
N GLN A 30 6.13 16.74 -5.93
CA GLN A 30 5.90 17.43 -7.20
C GLN A 30 5.76 18.96 -7.05
N GLY A 31 5.71 19.47 -5.82
CA GLY A 31 5.58 20.88 -5.46
C GLY A 31 5.47 21.05 -3.95
N GLU A 32 5.22 22.28 -3.47
CA GLU A 32 5.08 22.56 -2.02
C GLU A 32 3.93 21.78 -1.39
N ASP A 33 2.80 21.63 -2.10
CA ASP A 33 1.60 20.94 -1.62
C ASP A 33 1.20 19.76 -2.53
N HIS A 34 2.16 19.05 -3.11
CA HIS A 34 1.85 17.88 -3.95
C HIS A 34 2.77 16.72 -3.63
N PHE A 35 2.30 15.86 -2.71
CA PHE A 35 2.99 14.65 -2.28
C PHE A 35 2.27 13.43 -2.84
N VAL A 36 3.00 12.58 -3.56
CA VAL A 36 2.50 11.32 -4.08
C VAL A 36 3.26 10.17 -3.44
N VAL A 37 2.54 9.26 -2.78
CA VAL A 37 3.07 8.02 -2.23
C VAL A 37 2.57 6.87 -3.10
N SER A 38 3.47 6.01 -3.57
CA SER A 38 3.12 4.92 -4.49
C SER A 38 3.92 3.65 -4.26
N SER A 39 3.37 2.51 -4.67
CA SER A 39 4.06 1.23 -4.77
C SER A 39 3.84 0.67 -6.15
N HIS A 40 4.94 0.46 -6.89
CA HIS A 40 4.88 -0.11 -8.23
C HIS A 40 4.45 -1.59 -8.18
N GLU A 41 4.99 -2.35 -7.22
CA GLU A 41 4.68 -3.78 -7.02
C GLU A 41 3.19 -4.00 -6.76
N LEU A 42 2.59 -3.17 -5.90
CA LEU A 42 1.17 -3.24 -5.59
C LEU A 42 0.29 -2.51 -6.63
N GLY A 43 0.88 -1.62 -7.44
CA GLY A 43 0.18 -0.80 -8.41
C GLY A 43 -0.81 0.19 -7.79
N ILE A 44 -0.54 0.65 -6.57
CA ILE A 44 -1.36 1.63 -5.85
C ILE A 44 -0.59 2.93 -5.66
N SER A 45 -1.32 4.03 -5.67
CA SER A 45 -0.80 5.37 -5.38
C SER A 45 -1.83 6.23 -4.67
N ALA A 46 -1.37 7.15 -3.86
CA ALA A 46 -2.17 8.17 -3.21
C ALA A 46 -1.47 9.52 -3.29
N GLN A 47 -2.24 10.58 -3.46
CA GLN A 47 -1.75 11.94 -3.49
C GLN A 47 -2.45 12.79 -2.45
N ALA A 48 -1.74 13.76 -1.88
CA ALA A 48 -2.33 14.78 -1.03
C ALA A 48 -1.42 16.02 -0.91
N GLU A 49 -2.00 17.06 -0.32
CA GLU A 49 -1.32 18.33 0.01
C GLU A 49 -0.19 18.16 1.01
N THR A 50 -0.24 17.14 1.86
CA THR A 50 0.81 16.87 2.85
C THR A 50 1.25 15.42 2.80
N LEU A 51 2.51 15.18 3.15
CA LEU A 51 3.07 13.84 3.28
C LEU A 51 2.23 12.95 4.21
N THR A 52 1.74 13.50 5.32
CA THR A 52 0.93 12.77 6.30
C THR A 52 -0.41 12.33 5.70
N LYS A 53 -1.14 13.22 5.02
CA LYS A 53 -2.40 12.88 4.36
C LYS A 53 -2.17 11.86 3.24
N ALA A 54 -1.15 12.05 2.41
CA ALA A 54 -0.82 11.13 1.32
C ALA A 54 -0.49 9.73 1.86
N SER A 55 0.24 9.68 2.97
CA SER A 55 0.56 8.43 3.68
C SER A 55 -0.68 7.74 4.25
N GLN A 56 -1.63 8.48 4.83
CA GLN A 56 -2.88 7.92 5.34
C GLN A 56 -3.77 7.37 4.22
N PHE A 57 -3.88 8.10 3.11
CA PHE A 57 -4.62 7.62 1.94
C PHE A 57 -3.96 6.40 1.30
N PHE A 58 -2.63 6.36 1.23
CA PHE A 58 -1.90 5.20 0.76
C PHE A 58 -2.17 3.98 1.66
N LYS A 59 -2.16 4.16 2.99
CA LYS A 59 -2.50 3.11 3.95
C LYS A 59 -3.90 2.56 3.73
N ALA A 60 -4.90 3.41 3.54
CA ALA A 60 -6.27 2.99 3.27
C ALA A 60 -6.35 2.13 2.00
N LYS A 61 -5.72 2.58 0.91
CA LYS A 61 -5.65 1.81 -0.36
C LYS A 61 -4.92 0.49 -0.21
N PHE A 62 -3.87 0.43 0.60
CA PHE A 62 -3.16 -0.82 0.88
C PHE A 62 -4.08 -1.81 1.59
N VAL A 63 -4.78 -1.38 2.65
CA VAL A 63 -5.69 -2.25 3.42
C VAL A 63 -6.84 -2.73 2.55
N GLU A 64 -7.44 -1.84 1.75
CA GLU A 64 -8.51 -2.18 0.81
C GLU A 64 -8.05 -3.26 -0.19
N LEU A 65 -6.87 -3.06 -0.82
CA LEU A 65 -6.30 -4.04 -1.75
C LEU A 65 -5.99 -5.38 -1.08
N ALA A 66 -5.45 -5.34 0.14
CA ALA A 66 -5.13 -6.54 0.91
C ALA A 66 -6.38 -7.38 1.17
N VAL A 67 -7.43 -6.74 1.70
CA VAL A 67 -8.70 -7.38 2.03
C VAL A 67 -9.40 -7.91 0.77
N ASP A 68 -9.43 -7.13 -0.31
CA ASP A 68 -10.05 -7.54 -1.59
C ASP A 68 -9.36 -8.78 -2.18
N LEU A 69 -8.04 -8.74 -2.33
CA LEU A 69 -7.29 -9.87 -2.86
C LEU A 69 -7.39 -11.11 -1.97
N HIS A 70 -7.34 -10.92 -0.65
CA HIS A 70 -7.46 -12.02 0.30
C HIS A 70 -8.84 -12.67 0.23
N SER A 71 -9.91 -11.86 0.29
CA SER A 71 -11.29 -12.32 0.16
C SER A 71 -11.49 -13.05 -1.16
N LYS A 72 -11.08 -12.45 -2.27
CA LYS A 72 -11.19 -13.05 -3.60
C LYS A 72 -10.46 -14.40 -3.67
N SER A 73 -9.26 -14.50 -3.09
CA SER A 73 -8.47 -15.74 -3.10
C SER A 73 -9.15 -16.93 -2.42
N LYS A 74 -10.09 -16.68 -1.49
CA LYS A 74 -10.86 -17.75 -0.81
C LYS A 74 -11.97 -18.34 -1.68
N TYR A 75 -12.52 -17.55 -2.60
CA TYR A 75 -13.72 -17.92 -3.36
C TYR A 75 -13.46 -18.07 -4.87
N ALA A 76 -12.35 -17.54 -5.38
CA ALA A 76 -12.00 -17.61 -6.80
C ALA A 76 -10.47 -17.59 -7.02
N PRO A 77 -9.98 -18.20 -8.11
CA PRO A 77 -8.57 -18.08 -8.47
C PRO A 77 -8.22 -16.64 -8.84
N LEU A 78 -7.10 -16.15 -8.29
CA LEU A 78 -6.52 -14.87 -8.65
C LEU A 78 -5.87 -14.94 -10.05
N SER A 79 -5.97 -13.87 -10.83
CA SER A 79 -5.16 -13.70 -12.04
C SER A 79 -3.67 -13.63 -11.72
N GLY A 80 -2.79 -13.80 -12.71
CA GLY A 80 -1.33 -13.76 -12.48
C GLY A 80 -0.87 -12.50 -11.73
N LYS A 81 -1.32 -11.33 -12.19
CA LYS A 81 -1.00 -10.04 -11.56
C LYS A 81 -1.58 -9.88 -10.15
N GLU A 82 -2.78 -10.42 -9.91
CA GLU A 82 -3.39 -10.40 -8.58
C GLU A 82 -2.67 -11.32 -7.60
N ARG A 83 -2.23 -12.50 -8.07
CA ARG A 83 -1.45 -13.44 -7.28
C ARG A 83 -0.11 -12.82 -6.85
N GLU A 84 0.62 -12.20 -7.77
CA GLU A 84 1.87 -11.50 -7.46
C GLU A 84 1.68 -10.43 -6.39
N ARG A 85 0.63 -9.60 -6.53
CA ARG A 85 0.29 -8.58 -5.52
C ARG A 85 -0.08 -9.21 -4.18
N HIS A 86 -0.89 -10.26 -4.19
CA HIS A 86 -1.31 -10.95 -2.97
C HIS A 86 -0.11 -11.55 -2.22
N GLU A 87 0.83 -12.17 -2.94
CA GLU A 87 2.07 -12.68 -2.36
C GLU A 87 2.89 -11.56 -1.69
N LYS A 88 3.03 -10.39 -2.34
CA LYS A 88 3.73 -9.24 -1.74
C LYS A 88 3.03 -8.66 -0.52
N ILE A 89 1.70 -8.69 -0.50
CA ILE A 89 0.92 -8.31 0.67
C ILE A 89 1.18 -9.31 1.81
N LEU A 90 1.12 -10.62 1.56
CA LEU A 90 1.38 -11.65 2.58
C LEU A 90 2.82 -11.67 3.12
N GLU A 91 3.79 -11.25 2.30
CA GLU A 91 5.17 -11.01 2.73
C GLU A 91 5.31 -9.80 3.68
N THR A 92 4.33 -8.90 3.69
CA THR A 92 4.36 -7.62 4.42
C THR A 92 3.44 -7.63 5.64
N CYS A 93 2.29 -8.27 5.55
CA CYS A 93 1.30 -8.36 6.60
C CYS A 93 0.62 -9.72 6.64
N ASP A 94 0.01 -10.02 7.78
CA ASP A 94 -1.03 -11.03 7.90
C ASP A 94 -2.39 -10.36 7.71
N ILE A 95 -3.32 -11.08 7.10
CA ILE A 95 -4.69 -10.61 6.89
C ILE A 95 -5.61 -11.50 7.73
N HIS A 96 -6.40 -10.87 8.59
CA HIS A 96 -7.36 -11.50 9.47
C HIS A 96 -8.77 -11.24 8.94
N GLY A 97 -9.54 -12.31 8.79
CA GLY A 97 -10.88 -12.32 8.19
C GLY A 97 -11.06 -13.61 7.40
#